data_AF-A0A381UPS1-F1
#
_entry.id   AF-A0A381UPS1-F1
#
_cell.length_a   1.000
_cell.length_b   1.000
_cell.length_c   1.000
_cell.angle_alpha   90.00
_cell.angle_beta   90.00
_cell.angle_gamma   90.00
#
_symmetry.space_group_name_H-M   'P 1'
#
loop_
_entity.id
_entity.type
_entity.pdbx_description
1 polymer ?
#
loop_
_entity_poly.entity_id
_entity_poly.type
_entity_poly.pdbx_seq_one_letter_code
_entity_poly.pdbx_strand_id
1 'polypeptide(L)'
;MFKGVLDDEEERMRLINQTLSTLTAREEKVLRLYYGIDDRRSTLPEIGQDFNITQDWVRRIKNKGVLKIINRVTKYEPFIYYFSSDVDKDLMERCLNERKSVLLDEFMIDLLKVDWGRLI
;
A
#
# COMPACT_ATOMS: atom_id res chain seq x y z
N MET A 1 -25.11 -0.58 9.87
CA MET A 1 -24.37 0.32 8.95
C MET A 1 -22.90 0.13 9.28
N PHE A 2 -22.17 -0.56 8.41
CA PHE A 2 -20.80 -1.05 8.67
C PHE A 2 -19.78 0.11 8.69
N LYS A 3 -19.73 0.87 9.80
CA LYS A 3 -18.61 1.79 10.08
C LYS A 3 -17.56 1.04 10.90
N GLY A 4 -16.29 1.15 10.52
CA GLY A 4 -15.17 0.63 11.31
C GLY A 4 -14.66 -0.76 10.93
N VAL A 5 -14.86 -1.21 9.69
CA VAL A 5 -14.26 -2.49 9.24
C VAL A 5 -12.73 -2.40 9.24
N LEU A 6 -12.17 -1.22 8.98
CA LEU A 6 -10.72 -1.00 9.11
C LEU A 6 -10.27 -0.62 10.54
N ASP A 7 -11.20 -0.52 11.50
CA ASP A 7 -10.86 -0.28 12.91
C ASP A 7 -10.38 -1.56 13.59
N ASP A 8 -10.94 -2.69 13.21
CA ASP A 8 -10.41 -4.00 13.59
C ASP A 8 -9.08 -4.27 12.86
N GLU A 9 -8.02 -4.48 13.61
CA GLU A 9 -6.68 -4.71 13.06
C GLU A 9 -6.59 -6.04 12.31
N GLU A 10 -7.19 -7.10 12.84
CA GLU A 10 -7.13 -8.44 12.22
C GLU A 10 -7.83 -8.44 10.85
N GLU A 11 -9.05 -7.90 10.78
CA GLU A 11 -9.78 -7.81 9.52
C GLU A 11 -9.10 -6.86 8.54
N ARG A 12 -8.62 -5.69 9.00
CA ARG A 12 -7.83 -4.77 8.16
C ARG A 12 -6.63 -5.49 7.53
N MET A 13 -5.84 -6.20 8.34
CA MET A 13 -4.66 -6.91 7.86
C MET A 13 -5.02 -8.09 6.96
N ARG A 14 -6.12 -8.81 7.24
CA ARG A 14 -6.64 -9.88 6.36
C ARG A 14 -6.94 -9.35 4.97
N LEU A 15 -7.64 -8.22 4.90
CA LEU A 15 -8.03 -7.58 3.66
C LEU A 15 -6.82 -7.00 2.89
N ILE A 16 -5.87 -6.39 3.61
CA ILE A 16 -4.60 -5.92 3.01
C ILE A 16 -3.83 -7.09 2.41
N ASN A 17 -3.70 -8.21 3.12
CA ASN A 17 -3.02 -9.40 2.63
C ASN A 17 -3.69 -9.98 1.38
N GLN A 18 -5.04 -10.05 1.36
CA GLN A 18 -5.77 -10.45 0.16
C GLN A 18 -5.52 -9.51 -1.01
N THR A 19 -5.51 -8.19 -0.76
CA THR A 19 -5.23 -7.20 -1.80
C THR A 19 -3.80 -7.30 -2.34
N LEU A 20 -2.81 -7.52 -1.47
CA LEU A 20 -1.42 -7.74 -1.86
C LEU A 20 -1.25 -9.00 -2.71
N SER A 21 -1.93 -10.10 -2.34
CA SER A 21 -1.84 -11.39 -3.05
C SER A 21 -2.29 -11.33 -4.52
N THR A 22 -3.05 -10.30 -4.89
CA THR A 22 -3.49 -10.11 -6.28
C THR A 22 -2.42 -9.39 -7.14
N LEU A 23 -1.35 -8.85 -6.54
CA LEU A 23 -0.22 -8.26 -7.27
C LEU A 23 0.70 -9.34 -7.86
N THR A 24 1.68 -8.92 -8.67
CA THR A 24 2.77 -9.85 -9.02
C THR A 24 3.62 -10.12 -7.79
N ALA A 25 4.21 -11.32 -7.68
CA ALA A 25 5.06 -11.70 -6.54
C ALA A 25 6.18 -10.68 -6.25
N ARG A 26 6.74 -10.06 -7.31
CA ARG A 26 7.78 -9.03 -7.17
C ARG A 26 7.22 -7.72 -6.61
N GLU A 27 6.07 -7.26 -7.08
CA GLU A 27 5.40 -6.06 -6.55
C GLU A 27 5.02 -6.29 -5.09
N GLU A 28 4.35 -7.39 -4.78
CA GLU A 28 3.96 -7.77 -3.42
C GLU A 28 5.17 -7.78 -2.47
N LYS A 29 6.25 -8.47 -2.83
CA LYS A 29 7.44 -8.57 -1.97
C LYS A 29 8.10 -7.21 -1.74
N VAL A 30 8.20 -6.36 -2.76
CA VAL A 30 8.74 -5.00 -2.62
C VAL A 30 7.87 -4.15 -1.68
N LEU A 31 6.55 -4.23 -1.79
CA LEU A 31 5.65 -3.49 -0.89
C LEU A 31 5.74 -4.00 0.55
N ARG A 32 5.74 -5.32 0.77
CA ARG A 32 5.87 -5.92 2.11
C ARG A 32 7.14 -5.46 2.82
N LEU A 33 8.28 -5.46 2.11
CA LEU A 33 9.56 -4.97 2.64
C LEU A 33 9.54 -3.46 2.89
N TYR A 34 9.05 -2.67 1.92
CA TYR A 34 9.11 -1.21 2.01
C TYR A 34 8.16 -0.63 3.08
N TYR A 35 7.01 -1.24 3.31
CA TYR A 35 6.03 -0.80 4.31
C TYR A 35 6.11 -1.57 5.62
N GLY A 36 6.90 -2.65 5.70
CA GLY A 36 7.05 -3.44 6.92
C GLY A 36 5.79 -4.22 7.32
N ILE A 37 5.14 -4.84 6.35
CA ILE A 37 3.81 -5.47 6.53
C ILE A 37 3.90 -6.81 7.30
N ASP A 38 5.02 -7.53 7.15
CA ASP A 38 5.25 -8.83 7.82
C ASP A 38 6.42 -8.79 8.82
N ASP A 39 7.27 -7.76 8.72
CA ASP A 39 8.52 -7.61 9.48
C ASP A 39 8.94 -6.12 9.46
N ARG A 40 10.15 -5.81 9.91
CA ARG A 40 10.72 -4.46 9.85
C ARG A 40 10.74 -3.91 8.43
N ARG A 41 10.50 -2.61 8.35
CA ARG A 41 10.67 -1.83 7.12
C ARG A 41 12.11 -1.89 6.61
N SER A 42 12.26 -2.02 5.30
CA SER A 42 13.52 -1.85 4.58
C SER A 42 13.51 -0.57 3.74
N THR A 43 14.70 0.02 3.60
CA THR A 43 14.93 1.20 2.77
C THR A 43 15.03 0.83 1.28
N LEU A 44 14.85 1.80 0.38
CA LEU A 44 15.05 1.57 -1.07
C LEU A 44 16.47 1.03 -1.41
N PRO A 45 17.58 1.51 -0.78
CA PRO A 45 18.90 0.90 -0.95
C PRO A 45 18.95 -0.58 -0.57
N GLU A 46 18.44 -0.95 0.61
CA GLU A 46 18.46 -2.34 1.10
C GLU A 46 17.68 -3.27 0.17
N ILE A 47 16.45 -2.86 -0.21
CA ILE A 47 15.63 -3.63 -1.16
C ILE A 47 16.31 -3.71 -2.53
N GLY A 48 16.98 -2.64 -2.96
CA GLY A 48 17.74 -2.61 -4.21
C GLY A 48 18.86 -3.65 -4.22
N GLN A 49 19.59 -3.75 -3.10
CA GLN A 49 20.64 -4.74 -2.92
C GLN A 49 20.08 -6.18 -2.95
N ASP A 50 19.01 -6.46 -2.22
CA ASP A 50 18.38 -7.79 -2.15
C ASP A 50 17.88 -8.28 -3.53
N PHE A 51 17.37 -7.37 -4.35
CA PHE A 51 16.85 -7.67 -5.69
C PHE A 51 17.86 -7.46 -6.82
N ASN A 52 19.09 -7.07 -6.50
CA ASN A 52 20.13 -6.67 -7.46
C ASN A 52 19.61 -5.66 -8.51
N ILE A 53 18.96 -4.59 -8.05
CA ILE A 53 18.42 -3.50 -8.87
C ILE A 53 18.69 -2.14 -8.23
N THR A 54 18.57 -1.07 -9.02
CA THR A 54 18.75 0.28 -8.49
C THR A 54 17.57 0.72 -7.62
N GLN A 55 17.82 1.68 -6.73
CA GLN A 55 16.79 2.30 -5.89
C GLN A 55 15.63 2.90 -6.70
N ASP A 56 15.93 3.46 -7.88
CA ASP A 56 14.90 4.00 -8.78
C ASP A 56 13.99 2.92 -9.34
N TRP A 57 14.54 1.74 -9.65
CA TRP A 57 13.75 0.59 -10.08
C TRP A 57 12.88 0.06 -8.94
N VAL A 58 13.39 0.00 -7.71
CA VAL A 58 12.58 -0.33 -6.52
C VAL A 58 11.43 0.66 -6.39
N ARG A 59 11.70 1.97 -6.47
CA ARG A 59 10.68 3.03 -6.40
C ARG A 59 9.61 2.88 -7.50
N ARG A 60 10.01 2.54 -8.73
CA ARG A 60 9.07 2.27 -9.83
C ARG A 60 8.18 1.07 -9.56
N ILE A 61 8.75 -0.04 -9.09
CA ILE A 61 7.98 -1.26 -8.73
C ILE A 61 7.01 -0.94 -7.61
N LYS A 62 7.47 -0.28 -6.54
CA LYS A 62 6.65 0.17 -5.42
C LYS A 62 5.48 1.02 -5.90
N ASN A 63 5.74 2.11 -6.61
CA ASN A 63 4.68 3.02 -7.08
C ASN A 63 3.68 2.31 -7.99
N LYS A 64 4.15 1.41 -8.86
CA LYS A 64 3.27 0.61 -9.72
C LYS A 64 2.38 -0.34 -8.91
N GLY A 65 2.93 -0.97 -7.88
CA GLY A 65 2.19 -1.83 -6.96
C GLY A 65 1.09 -1.06 -6.24
N VAL A 66 1.42 0.09 -5.64
CA VAL A 66 0.41 0.92 -4.93
C VAL A 66 -0.68 1.42 -5.88
N LEU A 67 -0.34 1.88 -7.08
CA LEU A 67 -1.35 2.29 -8.06
C LEU A 67 -2.31 1.14 -8.44
N LYS A 68 -1.84 -0.10 -8.49
CA LYS A 68 -2.71 -1.26 -8.70
C LYS A 68 -3.65 -1.50 -7.53
N ILE A 69 -3.17 -1.36 -6.29
CA ILE A 69 -4.00 -1.42 -5.09
C ILE A 69 -5.10 -0.37 -5.16
N ILE A 70 -4.75 0.90 -5.41
CA ILE A 70 -5.72 2.00 -5.52
C ILE A 70 -6.72 1.74 -6.64
N ASN A 71 -6.29 1.26 -7.81
CA ASN A 71 -7.21 0.92 -8.90
C ASN A 71 -8.18 -0.21 -8.52
N ARG A 72 -7.76 -1.19 -7.71
CA ARG A 72 -8.63 -2.27 -7.22
C ARG A 72 -9.66 -1.72 -6.23
N VAL A 73 -9.20 -0.88 -5.30
CA VAL A 73 -10.07 -0.20 -4.33
C VAL A 73 -11.09 0.72 -5.01
N THR A 74 -10.71 1.36 -6.11
CA THR A 74 -11.57 2.34 -6.79
C THR A 74 -12.48 1.76 -7.89
N LYS A 75 -12.11 0.67 -8.57
CA LYS A 75 -12.81 0.26 -9.81
C LYS A 75 -13.63 -1.03 -9.72
N TYR A 76 -13.24 -2.02 -8.93
CA TYR A 76 -13.86 -3.36 -8.97
C TYR A 76 -13.65 -4.12 -7.66
N GLU A 77 -14.73 -4.37 -6.92
CA GLU A 77 -15.07 -5.60 -6.17
C GLU A 77 -16.08 -5.27 -5.03
N PRO A 78 -17.19 -6.02 -4.87
CA PRO A 78 -18.10 -5.89 -3.71
C PRO A 78 -17.37 -6.06 -2.36
N PHE A 79 -16.25 -6.78 -2.38
CA PHE A 79 -15.43 -7.10 -1.23
C PHE A 79 -14.65 -5.89 -0.66
N ILE A 80 -14.39 -4.85 -1.47
CA ILE A 80 -13.59 -3.67 -1.11
C ILE A 80 -14.44 -2.41 -0.91
N TYR A 81 -15.77 -2.51 -1.04
CA TYR A 81 -16.71 -1.43 -0.67
C TYR A 81 -16.43 -0.92 0.77
N TYR A 82 -16.01 -1.81 1.66
CA TYR A 82 -15.60 -1.53 3.04
C TYR A 82 -14.36 -0.64 3.17
N PHE A 83 -13.38 -0.72 2.26
CA PHE A 83 -12.25 0.20 2.29
C PHE A 83 -12.63 1.59 1.82
N SER A 84 -13.58 1.70 0.88
CA SER A 84 -13.90 2.98 0.25
C SER A 84 -14.56 3.99 1.19
N SER A 85 -15.21 3.54 2.26
CA SER A 85 -15.79 4.43 3.27
C SER A 85 -14.76 4.98 4.24
N ASP A 86 -13.68 4.24 4.45
CA ASP A 86 -12.69 4.50 5.50
C ASP A 86 -11.38 5.09 4.94
N VAL A 87 -11.18 5.03 3.62
CA VAL A 87 -10.04 5.64 2.91
C VAL A 87 -10.46 6.96 2.27
N ASP A 88 -9.63 8.00 2.42
CA ASP A 88 -9.88 9.33 1.87
C ASP A 88 -9.99 9.30 0.33
N LYS A 89 -11.19 9.66 -0.16
CA LYS A 89 -11.51 9.68 -1.59
C LYS A 89 -10.71 10.74 -2.36
N ASP A 90 -10.46 11.90 -1.75
CA ASP A 90 -9.62 12.95 -2.35
C ASP A 90 -8.19 12.46 -2.52
N LEU A 91 -7.64 11.81 -1.48
CA LEU A 91 -6.31 11.23 -1.52
C LEU A 91 -6.18 10.17 -2.64
N MET A 92 -7.17 9.29 -2.76
CA MET A 92 -7.19 8.29 -3.85
C MET A 92 -7.23 8.94 -5.24
N GLU A 93 -8.06 9.96 -5.42
CA GLU A 93 -8.16 10.70 -6.68
C GLU A 93 -6.84 11.40 -7.03
N ARG A 94 -6.21 12.07 -6.08
CA ARG A 94 -4.89 12.71 -6.23
C ARG A 94 -3.81 11.70 -6.54
N CYS A 95 -3.81 10.53 -5.90
CA CYS A 95 -2.88 9.45 -6.22
C CYS A 95 -2.99 8.99 -7.69
N LEU A 96 -4.21 8.81 -8.19
CA LEU A 96 -4.45 8.36 -9.56
C LEU A 96 -4.07 9.42 -10.61
N ASN A 97 -4.37 10.69 -10.30
CA ASN A 97 -4.16 11.83 -11.21
C ASN A 97 -2.69 12.26 -11.22
N GLU A 98 -2.07 12.44 -10.05
CA GLU A 98 -0.72 13.01 -9.94
C GLU A 98 0.38 11.94 -9.95
N ARG A 99 0.08 10.73 -9.46
CA ARG A 99 1.02 9.59 -9.37
C ARG A 99 2.35 9.90 -8.69
N LYS A 100 2.37 10.90 -7.81
CA LYS A 100 3.55 11.27 -7.02
C LYS A 100 3.81 10.21 -5.97
N SER A 101 5.07 9.79 -5.82
CA SER A 101 5.46 8.76 -4.84
C SER A 101 4.97 9.09 -3.43
N VAL A 102 5.04 10.35 -3.02
CA VAL A 102 4.66 10.80 -1.67
C VAL A 102 3.18 10.57 -1.38
N LEU A 103 2.29 10.77 -2.35
CA LEU A 103 0.86 10.52 -2.19
C LEU A 103 0.56 9.03 -2.09
N LEU A 104 1.30 8.21 -2.86
CA LEU A 104 1.17 6.76 -2.79
C LEU A 104 1.65 6.22 -1.44
N ASP A 105 2.68 6.84 -0.86
CA ASP A 105 3.14 6.51 0.48
C ASP A 105 2.12 6.93 1.55
N GLU A 106 1.56 8.14 1.44
CA GLU A 106 0.46 8.64 2.30
C GLU A 106 -0.74 7.69 2.28
N PHE A 107 -1.21 7.29 1.09
CA PHE A 107 -2.30 6.32 0.95
C PHE A 107 -2.01 5.00 1.70
N MET A 108 -0.80 4.45 1.55
CA MET A 108 -0.44 3.19 2.21
C MET A 108 -0.30 3.35 3.73
N ILE A 109 0.20 4.48 4.20
CA ILE A 109 0.32 4.81 5.62
C ILE A 109 -1.06 4.86 6.28
N ASP A 110 -2.00 5.57 5.66
CA ASP A 110 -3.38 5.67 6.14
C ASP A 110 -4.06 4.29 6.13
N LEU A 111 -3.87 3.53 5.04
CA LEU A 111 -4.40 2.18 4.90
C LEU A 111 -3.89 1.22 5.98
N LEU A 112 -2.61 1.31 6.32
CA LEU A 112 -1.97 0.46 7.32
C LEU A 112 -2.15 0.97 8.76
N LYS A 113 -2.59 2.22 8.94
CA LYS A 113 -2.64 2.93 10.23
C LYS A 113 -1.29 2.94 10.97
N VAL A 114 -0.18 3.09 10.22
CA VAL A 114 1.19 3.08 10.77
C VAL A 114 1.70 4.51 10.99
N ASP A 115 2.24 4.80 12.18
CA ASP A 115 2.88 6.09 12.46
C ASP A 115 4.35 6.07 12.02
N TRP A 116 4.63 6.64 10.85
CA TRP A 116 6.00 6.79 10.34
C TRP A 116 6.78 7.93 11.03
N GLY A 117 6.12 8.76 11.84
CA GLY A 117 6.71 9.88 12.58
C GLY A 117 7.47 9.49 13.85
N ARG A 118 7.43 8.22 14.27
CA ARG A 118 8.11 7.72 15.50
C ARG A 118 9.37 6.86 15.25
N LEU A 119 9.81 6.71 14.00
CA LEU A 119 10.97 5.89 13.63
C LEU A 119 12.04 6.68 12.86
N ILE A 120 12.18 7.98 13.16
CA ILE A 120 13.30 8.82 12.75
C ILE A 120 13.95 9.44 13.99
#